data_AF-A0A9D7S8V2-F1
#
_entry.id   AF-A0A9D7S8V2-F1
#
_cell.length_a   1.000
_cell.length_b   1.000
_cell.length_c   1.000
_cell.angle_alpha   90.00
_cell.angle_beta   90.00
_cell.angle_gamma   90.00
#
_symmetry.space_group_name_H-M   'P 1'
#
loop_
_entity.id
_entity.type
_entity.pdbx_description
1 polymer ?
#
loop_
_entity_poly.entity_id
_entity_poly.type
_entity_poly.pdbx_seq_one_letter_code
_entity_poly.pdbx_strand_id
1 'polypeptide(L)'
;MQLLMQHYLFPMFKSENQYILFHKFEEFDPNPQLPGATVTKLLYSTVDMTLNNGYGDVTEKNQLVIEKHLSGGDLTATRHSDNQDWWILVPGRANDL
;
A
#
# COMPACT_ATOMS: atom_id res chain seq x y z
N MET A 1 10.29 -17.07 11.46
CA MET A 1 9.80 -16.61 10.15
C MET A 1 9.21 -15.22 10.36
N GLN A 2 9.93 -14.18 9.96
CA GLN A 2 9.53 -12.79 10.16
C GLN A 2 8.77 -12.34 8.91
N LEU A 3 7.45 -12.17 9.03
CA LEU A 3 6.64 -11.53 8.00
C LEU A 3 7.05 -10.05 7.94
N LEU A 4 7.81 -9.68 6.92
CA LEU A 4 8.13 -8.29 6.64
C LEU A 4 6.89 -7.64 6.01
N MET A 5 6.00 -7.10 6.84
CA MET A 5 4.97 -6.18 6.36
C MET A 5 5.63 -4.87 5.92
N GLN A 6 5.76 -4.69 4.61
CA GLN A 6 6.35 -3.50 4.01
C GLN A 6 5.28 -2.40 3.88
N HIS A 7 5.48 -1.29 4.57
CA HIS A 7 4.61 -0.11 4.56
C HIS A 7 5.38 1.09 4.04
N TYR A 8 4.81 1.84 3.10
CA TYR A 8 5.44 3.07 2.57
C TYR A 8 4.54 4.28 2.83
N LEU A 9 5.13 5.32 3.41
CA LEU A 9 4.49 6.59 3.74
C LEU A 9 5.01 7.68 2.79
N PHE A 10 4.11 8.39 2.11
CA PHE A 10 4.46 9.52 1.25
C PHE A 10 3.80 10.80 1.73
N PRO A 11 4.50 11.95 1.74
CA PRO A 11 3.86 13.24 1.95
C PRO A 11 2.91 13.54 0.78
N MET A 12 1.74 14.07 1.08
CA MET A 12 0.77 14.44 0.06
C MET A 12 1.17 15.77 -0.60
N PHE A 13 1.17 15.82 -1.94
CA PHE A 13 1.69 16.96 -2.71
C PHE A 13 1.05 18.34 -2.44
N LYS A 14 -0.07 18.39 -1.72
CA LYS A 14 -0.79 19.64 -1.42
C LYS A 14 -0.91 19.97 0.07
N SER A 15 -0.29 19.18 0.96
CA SER A 15 -0.36 19.40 2.39
C SER A 15 0.87 18.85 3.11
N GLU A 16 1.54 19.71 3.87
CA GLU A 16 2.74 19.35 4.64
C GLU A 16 2.43 18.39 5.80
N ASN A 17 1.16 18.29 6.21
CA ASN A 17 0.72 17.49 7.34
C ASN A 17 -0.14 16.29 6.96
N GLN A 18 -0.40 16.07 5.66
CA GLN A 18 -1.15 14.91 5.21
C GLN A 18 -0.24 13.93 4.49
N TYR A 19 -0.46 12.66 4.78
CA TYR A 19 0.34 11.55 4.28
C TYR A 19 -0.57 10.48 3.69
N ILE A 20 -0.07 9.78 2.67
CA ILE A 20 -0.71 8.59 2.12
C ILE A 20 0.14 7.37 2.50
N LEU A 21 -0.53 6.37 3.07
CA LEU A 21 0.05 5.09 3.43
C LEU A 21 -0.43 4.01 2.46
N PHE A 22 0.46 3.49 1.63
CA PHE A 22 0.17 2.33 0.78
C PHE A 22 0.53 1.05 1.51
N HIS A 23 -0.38 0.07 1.45
CA HIS A 23 -0.18 -1.23 2.08
C HIS A 23 -0.87 -2.34 1.28
N LYS A 24 -0.30 -3.54 1.40
CA LYS A 24 -0.84 -4.75 0.78
C LYS A 24 -1.87 -5.38 1.70
N PHE A 25 -2.93 -5.92 1.11
CA PHE A 25 -3.91 -6.73 1.82
C PHE A 25 -3.64 -8.21 1.56
N GLU A 26 -3.27 -8.91 2.62
CA GLU A 26 -3.03 -10.35 2.61
C GLU A 26 -4.26 -11.08 3.17
N GLU A 27 -4.77 -12.05 2.42
CA GLU A 27 -5.90 -12.89 2.82
C GLU A 27 -5.65 -14.35 2.49
N PHE A 28 -6.45 -15.24 3.09
CA PHE A 28 -6.39 -16.66 2.76
C PHE A 28 -7.14 -16.93 1.46
N ASP A 29 -6.45 -17.47 0.45
CA ASP A 29 -7.07 -17.88 -0.80
C ASP A 29 -7.63 -19.30 -0.67
N PRO A 30 -8.95 -19.51 -0.78
CA PRO A 30 -9.52 -20.85 -0.75
C PRO A 30 -9.22 -21.65 -2.03
N ASN A 31 -8.65 -21.03 -3.08
CA ASN A 31 -8.28 -21.72 -4.31
C ASN A 31 -7.16 -22.74 -4.03
N PRO A 32 -7.41 -24.05 -4.21
CA PRO A 32 -6.42 -25.09 -3.97
C PRO A 32 -5.19 -25.01 -4.90
N GLN A 33 -5.26 -24.22 -5.98
CA GLN A 33 -4.13 -23.93 -6.87
C GLN A 33 -3.19 -22.85 -6.32
N LEU A 34 -3.65 -22.06 -5.35
CA LEU A 34 -2.88 -21.02 -4.66
C LEU A 34 -2.99 -21.16 -3.13
N PRO A 35 -2.62 -22.33 -2.56
CA PRO A 35 -2.86 -22.60 -1.15
C PRO A 35 -2.05 -21.65 -0.24
N GLY A 36 -2.75 -20.98 0.67
CA GLY A 36 -2.15 -20.18 1.74
C GLY A 36 -2.50 -18.69 1.68
N ALA A 37 -1.64 -17.88 2.28
CA ALA A 37 -1.81 -16.44 2.31
C ALA A 37 -1.40 -15.82 0.96
N THR A 38 -2.26 -14.97 0.41
CA THR A 38 -2.10 -14.32 -0.89
C THR A 38 -2.34 -12.83 -0.75
N VAL A 39 -1.67 -12.01 -1.56
CA VAL A 39 -1.98 -10.58 -1.65
C VAL A 39 -2.97 -10.37 -2.78
N THR A 40 -4.16 -9.87 -2.46
CA THR A 40 -5.22 -9.62 -3.46
C THR A 40 -5.50 -8.15 -3.70
N LYS A 41 -5.03 -7.26 -2.82
CA LYS A 41 -5.30 -5.82 -2.94
C LYS A 41 -4.10 -4.97 -2.60
N LEU A 42 -3.96 -3.87 -3.34
CA LEU A 42 -3.22 -2.71 -2.89
C LEU A 42 -4.23 -1.69 -2.37
N LEU A 43 -4.03 -1.28 -1.13
CA LEU A 43 -4.89 -0.32 -0.45
C LEU A 43 -4.09 0.93 -0.08
N TYR A 44 -4.78 2.05 0.06
CA TYR A 44 -4.22 3.26 0.65
C TYR A 44 -5.04 3.72 1.86
N SER A 45 -4.38 4.45 2.75
CA SER A 45 -5.03 5.20 3.82
C SER A 45 -4.45 6.61 3.86
N THR A 46 -5.26 7.61 4.20
CA THR A 46 -4.80 8.98 4.42
C THR A 46 -4.62 9.22 5.92
N VAL A 47 -3.52 9.86 6.29
CA VAL A 47 -3.21 10.27 7.66
C VAL A 47 -3.08 11.78 7.68
N ASP A 48 -3.80 12.43 8.61
CA ASP A 48 -3.66 13.86 8.86
C ASP A 48 -2.99 14.07 10.23
N MET A 49 -1.76 14.59 10.21
CA MET A 49 -0.93 14.81 11.39
C MET A 49 -1.39 15.99 12.26
N THR A 50 -2.33 16.82 11.78
CA THR A 50 -2.90 17.91 12.59
C THR A 50 -3.94 17.42 13.59
N LEU A 51 -4.48 16.21 13.38
CA LEU A 51 -5.51 15.61 14.22
C LEU A 51 -4.93 14.99 15.50
N ASN A 52 -5.83 14.53 16.38
CA ASN A 52 -5.49 13.85 17.63
C ASN A 52 -4.43 14.63 18.45
N ASN A 53 -4.65 15.93 18.67
CA ASN A 53 -3.71 16.82 19.37
C ASN A 53 -2.27 16.82 18.79
N GLY A 54 -2.13 16.66 17.47
CA GLY A 54 -0.84 16.65 16.78
C GLY A 54 -0.16 15.27 16.71
N TYR A 55 -0.78 14.21 17.24
CA TYR A 55 -0.30 12.83 17.07
C TYR A 55 -0.72 12.21 15.73
N GLY A 56 -1.65 12.86 15.04
CA GLY A 56 -2.22 12.41 13.78
C GLY A 56 -3.35 11.40 13.93
N ASP A 57 -4.19 11.33 12.91
CA ASP A 57 -5.27 10.35 12.80
C ASP A 57 -5.52 9.92 11.35
N VAL A 58 -6.07 8.73 11.17
CA VAL A 58 -6.44 8.19 9.84
C VAL A 58 -7.79 8.77 9.43
N THR A 59 -7.82 9.53 8.33
CA THR A 59 -9.03 10.19 7.84
C THR A 59 -9.78 9.35 6.81
N GLU A 60 -9.06 8.59 5.98
CA GLU A 60 -9.60 7.57 5.08
C GLU A 60 -8.79 6.29 5.28
N LYS A 61 -9.48 5.17 5.45
CA LYS A 61 -8.83 3.90 5.76
C LYS A 61 -9.12 2.86 4.68
N ASN A 62 -8.09 2.11 4.28
CA ASN A 62 -8.20 0.90 3.45
C ASN A 62 -8.95 1.14 2.12
N GLN A 63 -8.73 2.29 1.51
CA GLN A 63 -9.30 2.63 0.21
C GLN A 63 -8.64 1.80 -0.89
N LEU A 64 -9.44 1.27 -1.82
CA LEU A 64 -8.97 0.35 -2.86
C LEU A 64 -8.20 1.11 -3.94
N VAL A 65 -6.96 0.68 -4.23
CA VAL A 65 -6.19 1.14 -5.40
C VAL A 65 -6.28 0.11 -6.52
N ILE A 66 -5.99 -1.15 -6.22
CA ILE A 66 -5.94 -2.27 -7.17
C ILE A 66 -6.50 -3.50 -6.48
N GLU A 67 -7.35 -4.25 -7.17
CA GLU A 67 -7.83 -5.58 -6.77
C GLU A 67 -7.36 -6.63 -7.80
N LYS A 68 -6.27 -7.33 -7.48
CA LYS A 68 -5.65 -8.37 -8.31
C LYS A 68 -4.70 -9.21 -7.44
N HIS A 69 -4.39 -10.44 -7.85
CA HIS A 69 -3.26 -11.17 -7.27
C HIS A 69 -1.93 -10.44 -7.50
N LEU A 70 -1.33 -9.97 -6.42
CA LEU A 70 -0.06 -9.27 -6.41
C LEU A 70 1.03 -10.19 -5.86
N SER A 71 2.29 -9.86 -6.17
CA SER A 71 3.42 -10.47 -5.49
C SER A 71 3.35 -10.19 -3.98
N GLY A 72 3.68 -11.17 -3.15
CA GLY A 72 3.87 -10.96 -1.72
C GLY A 72 5.02 -10.00 -1.42
N GLY A 73 6.13 -10.13 -2.18
CA GLY A 73 7.31 -9.27 -2.08
C GLY A 73 7.19 -7.94 -2.84
N ASP A 74 8.10 -7.01 -2.54
CA ASP A 74 8.47 -5.89 -3.44
C ASP A 74 7.39 -4.83 -3.74
N LEU A 75 6.89 -4.13 -2.72
CA LEU A 75 6.34 -2.79 -2.94
C LEU A 75 7.51 -1.82 -2.97
N THR A 76 7.65 -1.00 -4.01
CA THR A 76 8.70 0.02 -4.08
C THR A 76 8.13 1.32 -4.61
N ALA A 77 8.80 2.43 -4.29
CA ALA A 77 8.45 3.72 -4.86
C ALA A 77 9.69 4.53 -5.19
N THR A 78 9.57 5.33 -6.25
CA THR A 78 10.59 6.30 -6.64
C THR A 78 9.91 7.63 -6.94
N ARG A 79 10.60 8.72 -6.64
CA ARG A 79 10.19 10.04 -7.09
C ARG A 79 10.29 10.11 -8.61
N HIS A 80 9.29 10.70 -9.25
CA HIS A 80 9.29 11.02 -10.66
C HIS A 80 10.27 12.18 -10.96
N SER A 81 10.67 12.32 -12.21
CA SER A 81 11.72 13.26 -12.62
C SER A 81 11.37 14.74 -12.43
N ASP A 82 10.09 15.06 -12.30
CA ASP A 82 9.55 16.40 -12.04
C ASP A 82 9.62 16.82 -10.55
N ASN A 83 10.10 15.95 -9.67
CA ASN A 83 10.11 16.11 -8.21
C ASN A 83 8.72 16.35 -7.57
N GLN A 84 7.65 16.15 -8.32
CA GLN A 84 6.27 16.42 -7.93
C GLN A 84 5.35 15.21 -8.04
N ASP A 85 5.81 14.12 -8.62
CA ASP A 85 5.05 12.87 -8.64
C ASP A 85 5.87 11.72 -8.04
N TRP A 86 5.18 10.68 -7.61
CA TRP A 86 5.79 9.41 -7.20
C TRP A 86 5.27 8.28 -8.08
N TRP A 87 6.18 7.41 -8.49
CA TRP A 87 5.82 6.12 -9.06
C TRP A 87 5.85 5.07 -7.97
N ILE A 88 4.76 4.32 -7.86
CA ILE A 88 4.65 3.18 -6.97
C ILE A 88 4.60 1.94 -7.85
N LEU A 89 5.58 1.07 -7.70
CA LEU A 89 5.69 -0.17 -8.45
C LEU A 89 5.25 -1.33 -7.57
N VAL A 90 4.26 -2.07 -8.07
CA VAL A 90 3.73 -3.26 -7.42
C VAL A 90 3.69 -4.38 -8.43
N PRO A 91 4.57 -5.38 -8.31
CA PRO A 91 4.55 -6.52 -9.21
C PRO A 91 3.26 -7.32 -9.04
N GLY A 92 2.66 -7.70 -10.17
CA GLY A 92 1.67 -8.76 -10.21
C GLY A 92 2.28 -10.08 -9.74
N ARG A 93 1.43 -11.05 -9.38
CA ARG A 93 1.90 -12.40 -9.10
C ARG A 93 2.41 -13.02 -10.42
N ALA A 94 3.62 -13.58 -10.42
CA ALA A 94 4.31 -14.04 -11.64
C ALA A 94 3.53 -15.07 -12.48
N ASN A 95 2.59 -15.78 -11.86
CA ASN A 95 1.65 -16.68 -12.53
C ASN A 95 0.24 -16.11 -12.36
N ASP A 96 -0.06 -15.01 -13.04
CA ASP A 96 -1.45 -14.57 -13.22
C ASP A 96 -2.23 -15.78 -13.78
N LEU A 97 -3.01 -16.44 -12.92
CA LEU A 97 -3.87 -17.56 -13.28
C LEU A 97 -5.09 -17.05 -14.06
#